data_AF-V5I7N5-F1
#
_entry.id   AF-V5I7N5-F1
#
_cell.length_a   1.000
_cell.length_b   1.000
_cell.length_c   1.000
_cell.angle_alpha   90.00
_cell.angle_beta   90.00
_cell.angle_gamma   90.00
#
_symmetry.space_group_name_H-M   'P 1'
#
loop_
_entity.id
_entity.type
_entity.pdbx_description
1 polymer ?
#
loop_
_entity_poly.entity_id
_entity_poly.type
_entity_poly.pdbx_seq_one_letter_code
_entity_poly.pdbx_strand_id
1 'polypeptide(L)'
;FIRDRTAAPYFSNIVWFIGKHIQELDTCVRNDADHQSQNRLADLVAEHLDHLHYINDILCLNITDLNHVLTDHLLHKLLIPLYIYSLTSTQRQSSTIDSATQSLSRISVTPRGSENNSPKVHDFSTGKVSCVVALFLLSQVFLILSHSPLIQTLSWIILKTDRSVFEKGVDKLLEYYEKEKEGKSLEDEASTQALSDVSSRDSSSSKENILDEQPNMNITDEEKQRLATTPTEGAASIDHPFLETVYTALDCSENDYAALFALSLLYAMANNPGVTSDITEQVLRPKKSFISKSMSSSKDVRYTYNTFLIEKILNIIILSCQPSCRVRLVTLELALKLFVQLIMCDGKNILLESHRSTIETAKTQSTALLRNFYKSEEIFLDMFEHEYCDMSKGSLNVEWLC
;
A
#
# COMPACT_ATOMS: atom_id res chain seq x y z
N PHE A 1 13.56 -24.81 -22.24
CA PHE A 1 13.77 -26.13 -21.62
C PHE A 1 14.02 -26.02 -20.11
N ILE A 2 15.05 -25.29 -19.65
CA ILE A 2 15.33 -25.09 -18.21
C ILE A 2 14.19 -24.35 -17.50
N ARG A 3 13.56 -23.38 -18.19
CA ARG A 3 12.41 -22.58 -17.72
C ARG A 3 11.23 -23.45 -17.29
N ASP A 4 10.71 -24.27 -18.21
CA ASP A 4 9.43 -24.97 -17.99
C ASP A 4 9.59 -26.31 -17.27
N ARG A 5 10.75 -27.00 -17.39
CA ARG A 5 10.95 -28.33 -16.77
C ARG A 5 11.58 -28.32 -15.39
N THR A 6 12.29 -27.26 -15.00
CA THR A 6 13.09 -27.23 -13.76
C THR A 6 12.76 -26.03 -12.88
N ALA A 7 12.79 -24.81 -13.43
CA ALA A 7 12.56 -23.60 -12.63
C ALA A 7 11.10 -23.46 -12.16
N ALA A 8 10.13 -23.69 -13.04
CA ALA A 8 8.71 -23.58 -12.68
C ALA A 8 8.27 -24.55 -11.57
N PRO A 9 8.58 -25.87 -11.62
CA PRO A 9 8.29 -26.78 -10.51
C PRO A 9 8.99 -26.38 -9.21
N TYR A 10 10.25 -25.93 -9.29
CA TYR A 10 11.03 -25.51 -8.14
C TYR A 10 10.41 -24.29 -7.45
N PHE A 11 10.10 -23.23 -8.19
CA PHE A 11 9.46 -22.04 -7.63
C PHE A 11 8.04 -22.30 -7.15
N SER A 12 7.29 -23.17 -7.83
CA SER A 12 5.98 -23.59 -7.31
C SER A 12 6.09 -24.27 -5.94
N ASN A 13 7.13 -25.08 -5.70
CA ASN A 13 7.35 -25.71 -4.41
C ASN A 13 7.79 -24.71 -3.34
N ILE A 14 8.69 -23.77 -3.67
CA ILE A 14 9.11 -22.71 -2.73
C ILE A 14 7.91 -21.88 -2.30
N VAL A 15 7.14 -21.38 -3.26
CA VAL A 15 5.99 -20.52 -3.01
C VAL A 15 4.93 -21.28 -2.20
N TRP A 16 4.75 -22.58 -2.48
CA TRP A 16 3.88 -23.44 -1.68
C TRP A 16 4.35 -23.58 -0.23
N PHE A 17 5.65 -23.84 -0.04
CA PHE A 17 6.26 -24.00 1.28
C PHE A 17 6.11 -22.73 2.12
N ILE A 18 6.42 -21.57 1.54
CA ILE A 18 6.27 -20.26 2.18
C ILE A 18 4.80 -20.01 2.53
N GLY A 19 3.87 -20.33 1.62
CA GLY A 19 2.44 -20.19 1.90
C GLY A 19 1.98 -21.03 3.10
N LYS A 20 2.49 -22.26 3.24
CA LYS A 20 2.22 -23.13 4.39
C LYS A 20 2.83 -22.58 5.68
N HIS A 21 4.08 -22.11 5.62
CA HIS A 21 4.77 -21.48 6.75
C HIS A 21 3.98 -20.30 7.31
N ILE A 22 3.44 -19.47 6.43
CA ILE A 22 2.65 -18.29 6.80
C ILE A 22 1.32 -18.65 7.45
N GLN A 23 0.68 -19.73 7.02
CA GLN A 23 -0.51 -20.23 7.69
C GLN A 23 -0.21 -20.74 9.10
N GLU A 24 0.99 -21.32 9.32
CA GLU A 24 1.46 -21.68 10.65
C GLU A 24 1.72 -20.44 11.51
N LEU A 25 2.37 -19.42 10.95
CA LEU A 25 2.58 -18.12 11.60
C LEU A 25 1.25 -17.49 12.03
N ASP A 26 0.27 -17.38 11.14
CA ASP A 26 -1.05 -16.83 11.47
C ASP A 26 -1.81 -17.66 12.50
N THR A 27 -1.66 -18.98 12.46
CA THR A 27 -2.22 -19.89 13.47
C THR A 27 -1.56 -19.69 14.82
N CYS A 28 -0.25 -19.43 14.86
CA CYS A 28 0.47 -19.07 16.08
C CYS A 28 -0.07 -17.77 16.66
N VAL A 29 -0.17 -16.71 15.84
CA VAL A 29 -0.68 -15.39 16.27
C VAL A 29 -2.12 -15.48 16.81
N ARG A 30 -3.01 -16.23 16.15
CA ARG A 30 -4.42 -16.34 16.58
C ARG A 30 -4.63 -17.13 17.86
N ASN A 31 -3.76 -18.10 18.14
CA ASN A 31 -3.90 -18.99 19.29
C ASN A 31 -3.05 -18.55 20.50
N ASP A 32 -2.24 -17.50 20.36
CA ASP A 32 -1.34 -17.00 21.41
C ASP A 32 -2.05 -16.09 22.42
N ALA A 33 -3.18 -16.56 22.96
CA ALA A 33 -3.96 -15.82 23.96
C ALA A 33 -3.19 -15.57 25.27
N ASP A 34 -2.19 -16.40 25.58
CA ASP A 34 -1.42 -16.38 26.84
C ASP A 34 0.07 -16.00 26.66
N HIS A 35 0.49 -15.50 25.49
CA HIS A 35 1.89 -15.17 25.17
C HIS A 35 2.90 -16.32 25.35
N GLN A 36 2.44 -17.56 25.46
CA GLN A 36 3.27 -18.74 25.65
C GLN A 36 4.06 -19.11 24.38
N SER A 37 3.66 -18.54 23.24
CA SER A 37 4.27 -18.82 21.94
C SER A 37 5.26 -17.75 21.49
N GLN A 38 5.65 -16.78 22.35
CA GLN A 38 6.52 -15.67 21.95
C GLN A 38 7.82 -16.13 21.27
N ASN A 39 8.53 -17.10 21.87
CA ASN A 39 9.77 -17.63 21.28
C ASN A 39 9.49 -18.32 19.93
N ARG A 40 8.41 -19.11 19.86
CA ARG A 40 8.01 -19.78 18.63
C ARG A 40 7.62 -18.78 17.54
N LEU A 41 6.92 -17.71 17.89
CA LEU A 41 6.53 -16.67 16.95
C LEU A 41 7.77 -15.93 16.42
N ALA A 42 8.74 -15.63 17.30
CA ALA A 42 10.01 -15.04 16.90
C ALA A 42 10.77 -15.95 15.92
N ASP A 43 10.83 -17.26 16.18
CA ASP A 43 11.44 -18.24 15.27
C ASP A 43 10.72 -18.29 13.91
N LEU A 44 9.38 -18.32 13.92
CA LEU A 44 8.57 -18.33 12.68
C LEU A 44 8.74 -17.04 11.86
N VAL A 45 8.84 -15.88 12.53
CA VAL A 45 9.11 -14.60 11.87
C VAL A 45 10.52 -14.61 11.27
N ALA A 46 11.54 -15.02 12.02
CA ALA A 46 12.92 -15.11 11.52
C ALA A 46 13.02 -16.02 10.29
N GLU A 47 12.39 -17.21 10.33
CA GLU A 47 12.34 -18.11 9.18
C GLU A 47 11.58 -17.48 7.99
N HIS A 48 10.53 -16.69 8.24
CA HIS A 48 9.85 -15.97 7.16
C HIS A 48 10.74 -14.90 6.51
N LEU A 49 11.52 -14.16 7.32
CA LEU A 49 12.48 -13.18 6.83
C LEU A 49 13.58 -13.83 5.98
N ASP A 50 14.12 -14.97 6.43
CA ASP A 50 15.09 -15.75 5.68
C ASP A 50 14.55 -16.16 4.29
N HIS A 51 13.27 -16.56 4.22
CA HIS A 51 12.62 -16.85 2.94
C HIS A 51 12.53 -15.64 2.01
N LEU A 52 12.20 -14.47 2.54
CA LEU A 52 12.11 -13.24 1.75
C LEU A 52 13.49 -12.77 1.27
N HIS A 53 14.52 -12.83 2.12
CA HIS A 53 15.90 -12.54 1.72
C HIS A 53 16.40 -13.52 0.66
N TYR A 54 16.09 -14.81 0.80
CA TYR A 54 16.43 -15.81 -0.21
C TYR A 54 15.76 -15.53 -1.57
N ILE A 55 14.48 -15.12 -1.57
CA ILE A 55 13.78 -14.68 -2.78
C ILE A 55 14.45 -13.43 -3.37
N ASN A 56 14.79 -12.46 -2.52
CA ASN A 56 15.46 -11.24 -2.95
C ASN A 56 16.79 -11.54 -3.63
N ASP A 57 17.60 -12.41 -3.04
CA ASP A 57 18.89 -12.83 -3.59
C ASP A 57 18.73 -13.44 -4.99
N ILE A 58 17.74 -14.31 -5.20
CA ILE A 58 17.42 -14.87 -6.52
C ILE A 58 17.06 -13.75 -7.50
N LEU A 59 16.19 -12.81 -7.11
CA LEU A 59 15.76 -11.71 -7.97
C LEU A 59 16.93 -10.77 -8.32
N CYS A 60 17.85 -10.55 -7.39
CA CYS A 60 19.06 -9.75 -7.55
C CYS A 60 20.11 -10.37 -8.48
N LEU A 61 20.01 -11.67 -8.81
CA LEU A 61 20.83 -12.27 -9.87
C LEU A 61 20.53 -11.68 -11.26
N ASN A 62 19.40 -10.97 -11.41
CA ASN A 62 18.98 -10.29 -12.64
C ASN A 62 18.91 -11.21 -13.88
N ILE A 63 18.56 -12.47 -13.67
CA ILE A 63 18.30 -13.42 -14.76
C ILE A 63 16.85 -13.24 -15.20
N THR A 64 16.63 -12.51 -16.30
CA THR A 64 15.30 -12.06 -16.76
C THR A 64 14.26 -13.17 -16.81
N ASP A 65 14.57 -14.29 -17.47
CA ASP A 65 13.64 -15.42 -17.58
C ASP A 65 13.29 -16.04 -16.24
N LEU A 66 14.27 -16.12 -15.33
CA LEU A 66 14.08 -16.70 -14.00
C LEU A 66 13.22 -15.79 -13.13
N ASN A 67 13.51 -14.49 -13.17
CA ASN A 67 12.75 -13.46 -12.45
C ASN A 67 11.31 -13.40 -12.94
N HIS A 68 11.07 -13.57 -14.24
CA HIS A 68 9.71 -13.64 -14.78
C HIS A 68 8.94 -14.84 -14.21
N VAL A 69 9.51 -16.05 -14.22
CA VAL A 69 8.85 -17.25 -13.69
C VAL A 69 8.63 -17.13 -12.18
N LEU A 70 9.61 -16.63 -11.42
CA LEU A 70 9.47 -16.44 -9.98
C LEU A 70 8.41 -15.38 -9.65
N THR A 71 8.43 -14.23 -10.32
CA THR A 71 7.44 -13.16 -10.15
C THR A 71 6.03 -13.67 -10.44
N ASP A 72 5.85 -14.41 -11.53
CA ASP A 72 4.58 -15.04 -11.88
C ASP A 72 4.06 -15.96 -10.77
N HIS A 73 4.92 -16.83 -10.23
CA HIS A 73 4.56 -17.73 -9.13
C HIS A 73 4.24 -16.97 -7.85
N LEU A 74 5.04 -15.95 -7.50
CA LEU A 74 4.81 -15.13 -6.30
C LEU A 74 3.47 -14.41 -6.39
N LEU A 75 3.14 -13.79 -7.52
CA LEU A 75 1.89 -13.06 -7.72
C LEU A 75 0.68 -14.01 -7.71
N HIS A 76 0.70 -15.08 -8.51
CA HIS A 76 -0.47 -15.94 -8.71
C HIS A 76 -0.74 -16.92 -7.57
N LYS A 77 0.29 -17.33 -6.82
CA LYS A 77 0.16 -18.42 -5.84
C LYS A 77 0.40 -18.02 -4.40
N LEU A 78 0.92 -16.81 -4.13
CA LEU A 78 1.23 -16.37 -2.77
C LEU A 78 0.76 -14.95 -2.48
N LEU A 79 1.39 -13.93 -3.05
CA LEU A 79 1.20 -12.55 -2.62
C LEU A 79 -0.24 -12.07 -2.85
N ILE A 80 -0.83 -12.31 -4.03
CA ILE A 80 -2.20 -11.87 -4.29
C ILE A 80 -3.22 -12.75 -3.52
N PRO A 81 -3.22 -14.08 -3.68
CA PRO A 81 -4.25 -14.92 -3.04
C PRO A 81 -4.15 -14.99 -1.52
N LEU A 82 -2.93 -14.99 -0.96
CA LEU A 82 -2.71 -15.18 0.47
C LEU A 82 -2.61 -13.84 1.21
N TYR A 83 -1.90 -12.84 0.67
CA TYR A 83 -1.65 -11.61 1.42
C TYR A 83 -2.69 -10.54 1.09
N ILE A 84 -2.79 -10.15 -0.18
CA ILE A 84 -3.67 -9.06 -0.61
C ILE A 84 -5.14 -9.41 -0.34
N TYR A 85 -5.59 -10.61 -0.72
CA TYR A 85 -6.98 -11.03 -0.50
C TYR A 85 -7.34 -11.28 0.98
N SER A 86 -6.35 -11.31 1.87
CA SER A 86 -6.56 -11.38 3.32
C SER A 86 -6.86 -10.01 3.93
N LEU A 87 -6.56 -8.90 3.23
CA LEU A 87 -6.94 -7.55 3.66
C LEU A 87 -8.48 -7.37 3.68
N THR A 88 -9.18 -7.89 2.68
CA THR A 88 -10.63 -7.63 2.48
C THR A 88 -11.57 -8.55 3.27
N SER A 89 -11.06 -9.43 4.13
CA SER A 89 -11.88 -10.42 4.87
C SER A 89 -12.81 -9.83 5.96
N THR A 90 -12.76 -8.53 6.22
CA THR A 90 -13.42 -7.90 7.39
C THR A 90 -14.90 -7.52 7.18
N GLN A 91 -15.49 -7.66 5.98
CA GLN A 91 -16.91 -7.26 5.75
C GLN A 91 -17.99 -8.35 5.92
N ARG A 92 -17.67 -9.58 6.36
CA ARG A 92 -18.68 -10.63 6.66
C ARG A 92 -18.81 -10.97 8.14
N GLN A 93 -18.96 -9.99 9.01
CA GLN A 93 -19.50 -10.21 10.36
C GLN A 93 -20.64 -9.23 10.65
N SER A 94 -21.77 -9.45 9.97
CA SER A 94 -23.11 -9.09 10.45
C SER A 94 -24.16 -9.91 9.68
N SER A 95 -24.13 -11.23 9.84
CA SER A 95 -25.34 -12.06 9.79
C SER A 95 -25.01 -13.43 10.36
N THR A 96 -25.50 -13.67 11.57
CA THR A 96 -25.77 -15.00 12.11
C THR A 96 -26.53 -15.79 11.03
N ILE A 97 -25.86 -16.70 10.32
CA ILE A 97 -26.32 -17.87 9.53
C ILE A 97 -25.14 -18.16 8.60
N ASP A 98 -24.22 -19.03 9.00
CA ASP A 98 -23.31 -19.77 8.09
C ASP A 98 -22.52 -20.88 8.81
N SER A 99 -22.81 -21.15 10.09
CA SER A 99 -22.25 -22.30 10.82
C SER A 99 -22.85 -23.66 10.43
N ALA A 100 -23.72 -23.74 9.42
CA ALA A 100 -24.46 -24.97 9.07
C ALA A 100 -23.91 -25.72 7.84
N THR A 101 -23.06 -25.11 7.01
CA THR A 101 -22.61 -25.71 5.74
C THR A 101 -21.23 -26.37 5.79
N GLN A 102 -20.46 -26.18 6.87
CA GLN A 102 -19.12 -26.79 7.01
C GLN A 102 -19.14 -28.24 7.56
N SER A 103 -20.29 -28.74 8.02
CA SER A 103 -20.39 -30.06 8.67
C SER A 103 -20.83 -31.21 7.74
N LEU A 104 -21.15 -30.96 6.48
CA LEU A 104 -21.71 -31.97 5.56
C LEU A 104 -20.71 -32.59 4.57
N SER A 105 -19.44 -32.15 4.55
CA SER A 105 -18.42 -32.70 3.62
C SER A 105 -17.58 -33.85 4.19
N ARG A 106 -17.90 -34.39 5.37
CA ARG A 106 -17.13 -35.50 5.99
C ARG A 106 -17.69 -36.91 5.75
N ILE A 107 -18.72 -37.09 4.92
CA ILE A 107 -19.22 -38.43 4.61
C ILE A 107 -19.32 -38.61 3.10
N SER A 108 -18.20 -39.02 2.48
CA SER A 108 -18.24 -39.73 1.19
C SER A 108 -17.09 -40.73 1.18
N VAL A 109 -17.45 -41.98 1.42
CA VAL A 109 -16.58 -43.15 1.22
C VAL A 109 -16.25 -43.23 -0.28
N THR A 110 -14.97 -43.27 -0.64
CA THR A 110 -14.52 -43.65 -1.99
C THR A 110 -13.82 -45.01 -1.95
N PRO A 111 -14.15 -45.95 -2.87
CA PRO A 111 -13.38 -47.17 -3.04
C PRO A 111 -12.14 -46.94 -3.94
N ARG A 112 -11.12 -47.76 -3.70
CA ARG A 112 -9.79 -47.77 -4.35
C ARG A 112 -9.83 -47.88 -5.89
N GLY A 113 -8.89 -47.20 -6.56
CA GLY A 113 -8.46 -47.56 -7.92
C GLY A 113 -7.58 -46.52 -8.64
N SER A 114 -6.36 -46.95 -9.00
CA SER A 114 -5.40 -46.40 -9.97
C SER A 114 -4.54 -45.17 -9.62
N GLU A 115 -3.25 -45.47 -9.44
CA GLU A 115 -2.11 -44.54 -9.44
C GLU A 115 -1.94 -43.91 -10.83
N ASN A 116 -1.91 -42.58 -10.88
CA ASN A 116 -1.30 -41.82 -11.97
C ASN A 116 -0.54 -40.64 -11.35
N ASN A 117 0.80 -40.67 -11.49
CA ASN A 117 1.70 -39.60 -11.08
C ASN A 117 1.62 -38.43 -12.07
N SER A 118 0.73 -37.48 -11.79
CA SER A 118 0.78 -36.12 -12.34
C SER A 118 1.12 -35.13 -11.20
N PRO A 119 1.89 -34.06 -11.47
CA PRO A 119 2.23 -33.08 -10.46
C PRO A 119 0.94 -32.39 -9.99
N LYS A 120 0.61 -32.57 -8.71
CA LYS A 120 -0.59 -32.01 -8.11
C LYS A 120 -0.48 -30.48 -8.13
N VAL A 121 -1.37 -29.84 -8.88
CA VAL A 121 -1.59 -28.40 -8.81
C VAL A 121 -2.14 -28.11 -7.42
N HIS A 122 -1.32 -27.53 -6.55
CA HIS A 122 -1.73 -27.10 -5.22
C HIS A 122 -2.46 -25.77 -5.35
N ASP A 123 -3.78 -25.80 -5.19
CA ASP A 123 -4.63 -24.61 -5.23
C ASP A 123 -4.87 -24.10 -3.80
N PHE A 124 -4.61 -22.82 -3.54
CA PHE A 124 -4.65 -22.19 -2.21
C PHE A 124 -6.06 -21.74 -1.79
N SER A 125 -7.10 -22.31 -2.39
CA SER A 125 -8.44 -21.72 -2.48
C SER A 125 -9.23 -21.50 -1.17
N THR A 126 -8.67 -21.78 0.01
CA THR A 126 -9.30 -21.47 1.32
C THR A 126 -8.34 -20.92 2.39
N GLY A 127 -7.09 -20.66 2.05
CA GLY A 127 -6.00 -20.52 3.02
C GLY A 127 -5.71 -19.12 3.55
N LYS A 128 -6.70 -18.24 3.76
CA LYS A 128 -6.45 -16.85 4.17
C LYS A 128 -5.79 -16.72 5.57
N VAL A 129 -5.02 -15.65 5.76
CA VAL A 129 -4.50 -15.22 7.06
C VAL A 129 -5.32 -14.06 7.64
N SER A 130 -5.09 -13.71 8.90
CA SER A 130 -5.67 -12.52 9.51
C SER A 130 -5.19 -11.23 8.83
N CYS A 131 -6.01 -10.18 8.88
CA CYS A 131 -5.68 -8.89 8.26
C CYS A 131 -4.42 -8.26 8.87
N VAL A 132 -4.22 -8.37 10.19
CA VAL A 132 -3.02 -7.87 10.87
C VAL A 132 -1.75 -8.58 10.38
N VAL A 133 -1.81 -9.91 10.23
CA VAL A 133 -0.70 -10.69 9.66
C VAL A 133 -0.50 -10.34 8.18
N ALA A 134 -1.56 -10.11 7.40
CA ALA A 134 -1.41 -9.67 6.01
C ALA A 134 -0.72 -8.30 5.90
N LEU A 135 -1.08 -7.33 6.74
CA LEU A 135 -0.42 -6.01 6.78
C LEU A 135 1.07 -6.14 7.14
N PHE A 136 1.37 -6.96 8.15
CA PHE A 136 2.73 -7.31 8.53
C PHE A 136 3.53 -7.91 7.37
N LEU A 137 3.03 -8.98 6.75
CA LEU A 137 3.72 -9.68 5.67
C LEU A 137 3.92 -8.79 4.44
N LEU A 138 2.92 -7.97 4.09
CA LEU A 138 3.05 -7.01 2.99
C LEU A 138 4.10 -5.96 3.31
N SER A 139 4.13 -5.44 4.54
CA SER A 139 5.17 -4.47 4.93
C SER A 139 6.58 -5.06 4.73
N GLN A 140 6.79 -6.32 5.10
CA GLN A 140 8.07 -7.02 4.88
C GLN A 140 8.42 -7.16 3.41
N VAL A 141 7.45 -7.55 2.57
CA VAL A 141 7.66 -7.65 1.12
C VAL A 141 8.15 -6.32 0.54
N PHE A 142 7.54 -5.20 0.95
CA PHE A 142 7.93 -3.86 0.48
C PHE A 142 9.20 -3.31 1.14
N LEU A 143 9.62 -3.83 2.29
CA LEU A 143 10.88 -3.43 2.93
C LEU A 143 12.07 -4.20 2.33
N ILE A 144 11.90 -5.50 2.07
CA ILE A 144 12.99 -6.40 1.67
C ILE A 144 13.16 -6.48 0.16
N LEU A 145 12.07 -6.57 -0.60
CA LEU A 145 12.15 -6.79 -2.05
C LEU A 145 12.19 -5.47 -2.80
N SER A 146 13.13 -5.32 -3.74
CA SER A 146 13.27 -4.14 -4.62
C SER A 146 13.03 -4.45 -6.11
N HIS A 147 12.59 -5.67 -6.44
CA HIS A 147 12.37 -6.08 -7.83
C HIS A 147 11.16 -5.35 -8.43
N SER A 148 11.42 -4.32 -9.24
CA SER A 148 10.39 -3.40 -9.74
C SER A 148 9.15 -4.08 -10.35
N PRO A 149 9.25 -5.05 -11.28
CA PRO A 149 8.05 -5.70 -11.84
C PRO A 149 7.10 -6.27 -10.78
N LEU A 150 7.64 -6.87 -9.72
CA LEU A 150 6.84 -7.44 -8.64
C LEU A 150 6.21 -6.34 -7.77
N ILE A 151 7.03 -5.43 -7.28
CA ILE A 151 6.63 -4.44 -6.26
C ILE A 151 5.73 -3.35 -6.86
N GLN A 152 5.93 -3.04 -8.14
CA GLN A 152 5.09 -2.10 -8.88
C GLN A 152 3.68 -2.65 -9.10
N THR A 153 3.55 -3.93 -9.48
CA THR A 153 2.25 -4.62 -9.59
C THR A 153 1.53 -4.65 -8.25
N LEU A 154 2.21 -5.03 -7.16
CA LEU A 154 1.60 -5.07 -5.83
C LEU A 154 1.12 -3.67 -5.38
N SER A 155 1.94 -2.64 -5.60
CA SER A 155 1.58 -1.25 -5.26
C SER A 155 0.35 -0.79 -6.01
N TRP A 156 0.29 -1.06 -7.31
CA TRP A 156 -0.87 -0.69 -8.12
C TRP A 156 -2.13 -1.44 -7.65
N ILE A 157 -2.01 -2.73 -7.34
CA ILE A 157 -3.14 -3.52 -6.84
C ILE A 157 -3.66 -2.94 -5.52
N ILE A 158 -2.78 -2.66 -4.56
CA ILE A 158 -3.20 -2.18 -3.23
C ILE A 158 -3.79 -0.76 -3.33
N LEU A 159 -3.19 0.13 -4.12
CA LEU A 159 -3.53 1.56 -4.11
C LEU A 159 -4.62 1.96 -5.10
N LYS A 160 -4.77 1.23 -6.23
CA LYS A 160 -5.60 1.68 -7.37
C LYS A 160 -6.65 0.69 -7.84
N THR A 161 -6.63 -0.57 -7.38
CA THR A 161 -7.64 -1.55 -7.82
C THR A 161 -9.03 -1.18 -7.34
N ASP A 162 -10.00 -1.20 -8.24
CA ASP A 162 -11.41 -1.05 -7.91
C ASP A 162 -12.05 -2.37 -7.43
N ARG A 163 -13.08 -2.27 -6.60
CA ARG A 163 -13.84 -3.39 -6.03
C ARG A 163 -14.39 -4.31 -7.13
N SER A 164 -14.83 -3.74 -8.25
CA SER A 164 -15.38 -4.48 -9.39
C SER A 164 -14.36 -5.37 -10.11
N VAL A 165 -13.07 -5.05 -10.02
CA VAL A 165 -11.98 -5.85 -10.63
C VAL A 165 -11.54 -6.93 -9.66
N PHE A 166 -11.46 -6.60 -8.37
CA PHE A 166 -11.11 -7.54 -7.30
C PHE A 166 -11.94 -8.83 -7.32
N GLU A 167 -13.26 -8.73 -7.52
CA GLU A 167 -14.16 -9.89 -7.51
C GLU A 167 -13.95 -10.86 -8.68
N LYS A 168 -13.20 -10.46 -9.72
CA LYS A 168 -13.00 -11.25 -10.94
C LYS A 168 -11.76 -12.16 -10.90
N GLY A 169 -11.01 -12.16 -9.79
CA GLY A 169 -9.86 -13.03 -9.57
C GLY A 169 -8.51 -12.45 -10.02
N VAL A 170 -7.45 -13.23 -9.79
CA VAL A 170 -6.05 -12.79 -9.93
C VAL A 170 -5.69 -12.44 -11.38
N ASP A 171 -6.05 -13.29 -12.33
CA ASP A 171 -5.74 -13.09 -13.75
C ASP A 171 -6.30 -11.76 -14.27
N LYS A 172 -7.49 -11.39 -13.80
CA LYS A 172 -8.14 -10.12 -14.18
C LYS A 172 -7.46 -8.92 -13.54
N LEU A 173 -6.99 -9.02 -12.30
CA LEU A 173 -6.21 -7.94 -11.69
C LEU A 173 -4.93 -7.65 -12.48
N LEU A 174 -4.23 -8.71 -12.90
CA LEU A 174 -2.99 -8.57 -13.66
C LEU A 174 -3.24 -8.05 -15.07
N GLU A 175 -4.28 -8.51 -15.76
CA GLU A 175 -4.68 -8.00 -17.08
C GLU A 175 -5.01 -6.49 -17.03
N TYR A 176 -5.69 -6.03 -15.96
CA TYR A 176 -5.98 -4.60 -15.80
C TYR A 176 -4.72 -3.77 -15.54
N TYR A 177 -3.80 -4.28 -14.70
CA TYR A 177 -2.52 -3.61 -14.48
C TYR A 177 -1.69 -3.50 -15.77
N GLU A 178 -1.64 -4.56 -16.58
CA GLU A 178 -0.94 -4.56 -17.87
C GLU A 178 -1.53 -3.51 -18.82
N LYS A 179 -2.86 -3.42 -18.94
CA LYS A 179 -3.53 -2.40 -19.75
C LYS A 179 -3.21 -0.98 -19.29
N GLU A 180 -3.16 -0.74 -17.99
CA GLU A 180 -2.85 0.58 -17.46
C GLU A 180 -1.39 0.97 -17.68
N LYS A 181 -0.48 -0.01 -17.60
CA LYS A 181 0.94 0.16 -17.92
C LYS A 181 1.15 0.45 -19.41
N GLU A 182 0.44 -0.23 -20.30
CA GLU A 182 0.46 0.03 -21.74
C GLU A 182 -0.11 1.41 -22.08
N GLY A 183 -1.26 1.77 -21.49
CA GLY A 183 -1.88 3.09 -21.69
C GLY A 183 -0.96 4.25 -21.33
N LYS A 184 -0.24 4.15 -20.22
CA LYS A 184 0.77 5.15 -19.81
C LYS A 184 1.97 5.23 -20.75
N SER A 185 2.45 4.09 -21.24
CA SER A 185 3.57 4.06 -22.19
C SER A 185 3.23 4.85 -23.45
N LEU A 186 1.98 4.77 -23.92
CA LEU A 186 1.48 5.54 -25.06
C LEU A 186 1.32 7.04 -24.76
N GLU A 187 0.86 7.40 -23.55
CA GLU A 187 0.75 8.81 -23.12
C GLU A 187 2.12 9.49 -22.96
N ASP A 188 3.12 8.76 -22.44
CA ASP A 188 4.49 9.23 -22.31
C ASP A 188 5.17 9.38 -23.68
N GLU A 189 4.95 8.44 -24.61
CA GLU A 189 5.44 8.56 -26.00
C GLU A 189 4.82 9.77 -26.72
N ALA A 190 3.51 10.01 -26.57
CA ALA A 190 2.83 11.16 -27.14
C ALA A 190 3.32 12.49 -26.53
N SER A 191 3.56 12.51 -25.21
CA SER A 191 4.10 13.67 -24.49
C SER A 191 5.56 13.97 -24.88
N THR A 192 6.35 12.93 -25.17
CA THR A 192 7.75 13.05 -25.60
C THR A 192 7.86 13.54 -27.06
N GLN A 193 6.97 13.07 -27.95
CA GLN A 193 6.90 13.57 -29.33
C GLN A 193 6.48 15.04 -29.42
N ALA A 194 5.56 15.47 -28.55
CA ALA A 194 5.14 16.88 -28.46
C ALA A 194 6.25 17.83 -27.98
N LEU A 195 7.24 17.33 -27.22
CA LEU A 195 8.42 18.11 -26.82
C LEU A 195 9.49 18.18 -27.91
N SER A 196 9.63 17.16 -28.77
CA SER A 196 10.64 17.16 -29.85
C SER A 196 10.31 18.08 -31.01
N ASP A 197 9.03 18.34 -31.28
CA ASP A 197 8.57 19.17 -32.41
C ASP A 197 8.76 20.68 -32.23
N VAL A 198 9.29 21.12 -31.08
CA VAL A 198 9.62 22.53 -30.80
C VAL A 198 11.07 22.89 -31.16
N SER A 199 11.93 21.91 -31.48
CA SER A 199 13.37 22.15 -31.67
C SER A 199 13.87 22.14 -33.13
N SER A 200 13.00 21.97 -34.13
CA SER A 200 13.42 22.02 -35.54
C SER A 200 12.40 22.71 -36.44
N ARG A 201 12.33 24.03 -36.36
CA ARG A 201 11.80 24.86 -37.45
C ARG A 201 12.72 26.04 -37.69
N ASP A 202 13.68 25.83 -38.58
CA ASP A 202 14.23 26.92 -39.37
C ASP A 202 14.12 26.58 -40.86
N SER A 203 13.35 27.41 -41.56
CA SER A 203 13.41 27.72 -43.00
C SER A 203 13.11 26.61 -44.03
N SER A 204 11.89 26.59 -44.57
CA SER A 204 11.63 27.08 -45.94
C SER A 204 10.18 26.85 -46.42
N SER A 205 9.71 27.86 -47.14
CA SER A 205 8.38 28.04 -47.75
C SER A 205 8.05 26.97 -48.80
N SER A 206 6.80 26.45 -48.81
CA SER A 206 5.78 26.78 -49.83
C SER A 206 4.46 26.03 -49.58
N LYS A 207 3.38 26.74 -49.93
CA LYS A 207 1.95 26.44 -49.74
C LYS A 207 1.48 25.15 -50.43
N GLU A 208 0.49 24.46 -49.85
CA GLU A 208 -0.85 24.27 -50.47
C GLU A 208 -1.88 23.68 -49.48
N ASN A 209 -3.14 24.10 -49.70
CA ASN A 209 -4.32 24.00 -48.82
C ASN A 209 -4.86 22.57 -48.61
N ILE A 210 -5.67 22.36 -47.55
CA ILE A 210 -7.09 21.91 -47.62
C ILE A 210 -7.73 21.87 -46.20
N LEU A 211 -8.70 22.79 -46.02
CA LEU A 211 -9.95 22.81 -45.24
C LEU A 211 -10.04 22.14 -43.83
N ASP A 212 -10.24 23.00 -42.83
CA ASP A 212 -10.81 22.73 -41.51
C ASP A 212 -12.34 22.46 -41.59
N GLU A 213 -12.80 21.38 -40.96
CA GLU A 213 -14.15 21.29 -40.39
C GLU A 213 -14.04 20.75 -38.95
N GLN A 214 -14.15 21.65 -37.97
CA GLN A 214 -14.46 21.31 -36.57
C GLN A 214 -15.99 21.29 -36.38
N PRO A 215 -16.57 20.25 -35.76
CA PRO A 215 -17.91 20.38 -35.19
C PRO A 215 -17.79 21.01 -33.80
N ASN A 216 -18.31 22.23 -33.66
CA ASN A 216 -18.62 22.87 -32.39
C ASN A 216 -19.56 21.98 -31.57
N MET A 217 -19.11 21.45 -30.43
CA MET A 217 -20.01 20.92 -29.40
C MET A 217 -20.21 21.99 -28.34
N ASN A 218 -21.37 22.64 -28.42
CA ASN A 218 -21.84 23.60 -27.44
C ASN A 218 -22.31 22.82 -26.19
N ILE A 219 -21.57 22.93 -25.10
CA ILE A 219 -21.94 22.43 -23.78
C ILE A 219 -23.10 23.28 -23.21
N THR A 220 -24.13 22.64 -22.65
CA THR A 220 -25.33 23.30 -22.12
C THR A 220 -25.09 23.87 -20.71
N ASP A 221 -25.81 24.93 -20.34
CA ASP A 221 -25.61 25.67 -19.08
C ASP A 221 -25.78 24.84 -17.79
N GLU A 222 -26.45 23.68 -17.84
CA GLU A 222 -26.52 22.74 -16.70
C GLU A 222 -25.16 22.10 -16.37
N GLU A 223 -24.32 21.84 -17.36
CA GLU A 223 -23.00 21.21 -17.17
C GLU A 223 -21.96 22.25 -16.68
N LYS A 224 -22.14 23.52 -17.07
CA LYS A 224 -21.37 24.66 -16.54
C LYS A 224 -21.69 24.95 -15.08
N GLN A 225 -22.93 24.66 -14.64
CA GLN A 225 -23.32 24.82 -13.24
C GLN A 225 -22.81 23.68 -12.35
N ARG A 226 -22.61 22.46 -12.88
CA ARG A 226 -21.89 21.37 -12.20
C ARG A 226 -20.40 21.67 -11.97
N LEU A 227 -19.78 22.46 -12.84
CA LEU A 227 -18.37 22.86 -12.74
C LEU A 227 -18.13 24.05 -11.77
N ALA A 228 -19.19 24.73 -11.33
CA ALA A 228 -19.11 25.93 -10.47
C ALA A 228 -19.33 25.63 -8.98
N THR A 229 -19.77 24.43 -8.61
CA THR A 229 -19.76 23.95 -7.23
C THR A 229 -18.53 23.08 -7.04
N THR A 230 -17.54 23.56 -6.30
CA THR A 230 -16.40 22.77 -5.80
C THR A 230 -16.91 21.42 -5.30
N PRO A 231 -16.55 20.29 -5.94
CA PRO A 231 -16.75 19.01 -5.32
C PRO A 231 -15.81 19.01 -4.13
N THR A 232 -16.38 18.97 -2.93
CA THR A 232 -15.70 18.40 -1.78
C THR A 232 -15.27 16.99 -2.20
N GLU A 233 -14.01 16.83 -2.65
CA GLU A 233 -13.35 15.54 -2.91
C GLU A 233 -13.07 14.80 -1.59
N GLY A 234 -14.04 14.81 -0.68
CA GLY A 234 -14.09 14.03 0.54
C GLY A 234 -15.41 13.29 0.52
N ALA A 235 -15.37 11.97 0.43
CA ALA A 235 -16.50 11.04 0.38
C ALA A 235 -17.16 10.75 -0.99
N ALA A 236 -16.39 10.70 -2.08
CA ALA A 236 -16.69 9.69 -3.09
C ALA A 236 -16.27 8.33 -2.49
N SER A 237 -17.21 7.38 -2.38
CA SER A 237 -17.00 6.02 -1.88
C SER A 237 -15.62 5.49 -2.29
N ILE A 238 -14.76 5.11 -1.33
CA ILE A 238 -13.45 4.51 -1.63
C ILE A 238 -13.74 3.19 -2.35
N ASP A 239 -13.74 3.19 -3.68
CA ASP A 239 -13.98 1.98 -4.48
C ASP A 239 -12.72 1.09 -4.49
N HIS A 240 -11.68 1.45 -3.75
CA HIS A 240 -10.43 0.70 -3.61
C HIS A 240 -10.42 -0.15 -2.32
N PRO A 241 -10.88 -1.41 -2.35
CA PRO A 241 -11.16 -2.18 -1.13
C PRO A 241 -9.89 -2.49 -0.31
N PHE A 242 -8.74 -2.64 -0.96
CA PHE A 242 -7.48 -2.91 -0.27
C PHE A 242 -6.99 -1.66 0.47
N LEU A 243 -6.97 -0.51 -0.21
CA LEU A 243 -6.60 0.77 0.38
C LEU A 243 -7.56 1.18 1.50
N GLU A 244 -8.86 0.96 1.30
CA GLU A 244 -9.89 1.18 2.34
C GLU A 244 -9.58 0.38 3.61
N THR A 245 -9.18 -0.88 3.46
CA THR A 245 -8.77 -1.73 4.59
C THR A 245 -7.55 -1.15 5.29
N VAL A 246 -6.52 -0.74 4.54
CA VAL A 246 -5.31 -0.14 5.11
C VAL A 246 -5.65 1.13 5.89
N TYR A 247 -6.52 1.99 5.36
CA TYR A 247 -6.97 3.20 6.07
C TYR A 247 -7.85 2.91 7.28
N THR A 248 -8.63 1.84 7.25
CA THR A 248 -9.43 1.40 8.40
C THR A 248 -8.52 0.90 9.51
N ALA A 249 -7.43 0.20 9.16
CA ALA A 249 -6.43 -0.28 10.12
C ALA A 249 -5.65 0.85 10.83
N LEU A 250 -5.73 2.10 10.34
CA LEU A 250 -5.15 3.27 11.01
C LEU A 250 -5.96 3.74 12.23
N ASP A 251 -7.13 3.17 12.49
CA ASP A 251 -7.87 3.47 13.72
C ASP A 251 -7.13 2.92 14.95
N CYS A 252 -6.79 3.82 15.86
CA CYS A 252 -6.07 3.51 17.10
C CYS A 252 -6.97 3.59 18.34
N SER A 253 -8.30 3.61 18.16
CA SER A 253 -9.28 3.77 19.25
C SER A 253 -9.11 2.73 20.36
N GLU A 254 -8.81 1.47 20.03
CA GLU A 254 -8.59 0.39 21.01
C GLU A 254 -7.12 0.11 21.33
N ASN A 255 -6.28 0.02 20.29
CA ASN A 255 -4.85 -0.24 20.33
C ASN A 255 -4.24 0.16 18.97
N ASP A 256 -2.91 0.17 18.87
CA ASP A 256 -2.20 0.60 17.66
C ASP A 256 -1.63 -0.55 16.82
N TYR A 257 -2.01 -1.80 17.07
CA TYR A 257 -1.30 -2.97 16.53
C TYR A 257 -1.45 -3.06 15.02
N ALA A 258 -2.68 -2.90 14.53
CA ALA A 258 -2.94 -2.86 13.09
C ALA A 258 -2.40 -1.56 12.45
N ALA A 259 -2.49 -0.44 13.17
CA ALA A 259 -2.06 0.86 12.68
C ALA A 259 -0.55 0.91 12.44
N LEU A 260 0.26 0.31 13.31
CA LEU A 260 1.71 0.22 13.14
C LEU A 260 2.07 -0.49 11.83
N PHE A 261 1.46 -1.64 11.53
CA PHE A 261 1.73 -2.37 10.28
C PHE A 261 1.12 -1.69 9.06
N ALA A 262 -0.04 -1.05 9.18
CA ALA A 262 -0.61 -0.24 8.11
C ALA A 262 0.31 0.94 7.76
N LEU A 263 0.78 1.70 8.76
CA LEU A 263 1.76 2.77 8.56
C LEU A 263 3.07 2.25 7.98
N SER A 264 3.55 1.09 8.45
CA SER A 264 4.77 0.45 7.93
C SER A 264 4.62 0.06 6.46
N LEU A 265 3.48 -0.51 6.07
CA LEU A 265 3.15 -0.82 4.68
C LEU A 265 3.09 0.45 3.81
N LEU A 266 2.39 1.49 4.26
CA LEU A 266 2.30 2.76 3.54
C LEU A 266 3.69 3.41 3.38
N TYR A 267 4.50 3.41 4.43
CA TYR A 267 5.86 3.94 4.41
C TYR A 267 6.77 3.14 3.48
N ALA A 268 6.72 1.81 3.56
CA ALA A 268 7.52 0.92 2.73
C ALA A 268 7.17 1.09 1.24
N MET A 269 5.88 1.07 0.86
CA MET A 269 5.46 1.32 -0.52
C MET A 269 5.94 2.67 -1.05
N ALA A 270 5.87 3.71 -0.22
CA ALA A 270 6.22 5.06 -0.66
C ALA A 270 7.73 5.30 -0.81
N ASN A 271 8.56 4.50 -0.12
CA ASN A 271 10.02 4.64 -0.09
C ASN A 271 10.76 3.49 -0.80
N ASN A 272 10.05 2.48 -1.30
CA ASN A 272 10.65 1.36 -2.02
C ASN A 272 11.20 1.81 -3.39
N PRO A 273 12.46 1.50 -3.73
CA PRO A 273 13.10 1.96 -4.97
C PRO A 273 12.52 1.31 -6.24
N GLY A 274 11.85 0.17 -6.12
CA GLY A 274 11.17 -0.52 -7.22
C GLY A 274 9.79 0.06 -7.56
N VAL A 275 9.25 0.96 -6.74
CA VAL A 275 7.95 1.60 -6.94
C VAL A 275 8.12 2.97 -7.59
N THR A 276 7.46 3.17 -8.72
CA THR A 276 7.52 4.42 -9.45
C THR A 276 6.63 5.50 -8.83
N SER A 277 7.07 6.76 -8.94
CA SER A 277 6.38 7.88 -8.28
C SER A 277 4.93 8.06 -8.73
N ASP A 278 4.59 7.75 -9.98
CA ASP A 278 3.25 7.89 -10.56
C ASP A 278 2.18 6.96 -9.95
N ILE A 279 2.59 5.84 -9.35
CA ILE A 279 1.68 4.94 -8.63
C ILE A 279 1.38 5.50 -7.24
N THR A 280 2.39 6.07 -6.60
CA THR A 280 2.31 6.62 -5.23
C THR A 280 1.85 8.07 -5.19
N GLU A 281 1.94 8.80 -6.30
CA GLU A 281 1.52 10.21 -6.40
C GLU A 281 0.03 10.33 -6.07
N GLN A 282 -0.34 11.43 -5.43
CA GLN A 282 -1.68 11.74 -4.90
C GLN A 282 -2.12 10.86 -3.73
N VAL A 283 -1.63 9.62 -3.60
CA VAL A 283 -2.01 8.70 -2.50
C VAL A 283 -1.01 8.76 -1.34
N LEU A 284 0.28 8.54 -1.60
CA LEU A 284 1.38 8.48 -0.63
C LEU A 284 2.44 9.60 -0.82
N ARG A 285 2.29 10.39 -1.88
CA ARG A 285 3.12 11.56 -2.20
C ARG A 285 2.23 12.72 -2.67
N PRO A 286 2.62 13.97 -2.41
CA PRO A 286 1.90 15.12 -2.97
C PRO A 286 2.01 15.12 -4.50
N LYS A 287 0.96 15.62 -5.15
CA LYS A 287 0.86 15.77 -6.60
C LYS A 287 1.10 17.21 -7.00
N LYS A 288 1.91 17.40 -8.05
CA LYS A 288 2.15 18.70 -8.68
C LYS A 288 1.41 18.73 -10.02
N SER A 289 0.51 19.69 -10.18
CA SER A 289 -0.26 19.88 -11.41
C SER A 289 -0.02 21.27 -12.00
N PHE A 290 -0.01 21.36 -13.32
CA PHE A 290 0.15 22.62 -14.04
C PHE A 290 -1.21 23.10 -14.54
N ILE A 291 -1.60 24.32 -14.20
CA ILE A 291 -2.83 24.93 -14.68
C ILE A 291 -2.50 25.64 -16.00
N SER A 292 -2.98 25.10 -17.12
CA SER A 292 -3.00 25.84 -18.39
C SER A 292 -4.12 26.87 -18.34
N LYS A 293 -3.79 28.11 -17.99
CA LYS A 293 -4.60 29.27 -18.36
C LYS A 293 -3.86 30.11 -19.40
N SER A 294 -4.61 30.43 -20.46
CA SER A 294 -4.21 31.20 -21.64
C SER A 294 -3.55 32.55 -21.30
N MET A 295 -2.59 32.92 -22.15
CA MET A 295 -2.06 34.28 -22.41
C MET A 295 -1.30 35.03 -21.31
N SER A 296 -0.79 34.37 -20.27
CA SER A 296 0.33 34.92 -19.48
C SER A 296 1.43 33.87 -19.30
N SER A 297 2.67 34.30 -19.46
CA SER A 297 3.89 33.47 -19.51
C SER A 297 4.29 32.81 -18.18
N SER A 298 3.40 32.74 -17.19
CA SER A 298 3.62 32.09 -15.90
C SER A 298 2.71 30.87 -15.76
N LYS A 299 3.26 29.67 -15.91
CA LYS A 299 2.55 28.42 -15.61
C LYS A 299 2.23 28.38 -14.10
N ASP A 300 0.98 28.59 -13.72
CA ASP A 300 0.55 28.45 -12.32
C ASP A 300 0.63 26.98 -11.91
N VAL A 301 1.33 26.72 -10.81
CA VAL A 301 1.51 25.37 -10.25
C VAL A 301 0.54 25.17 -9.09
N ARG A 302 -0.25 24.10 -9.14
CA ARG A 302 -1.13 23.66 -8.06
C ARG A 302 -0.59 22.38 -7.43
N TYR A 303 -0.48 22.40 -6.10
CA TYR A 303 -0.09 21.24 -5.31
C TYR A 303 -1.31 20.68 -4.58
N THR A 304 -1.42 19.36 -4.55
CA THR A 304 -2.45 18.63 -3.80
C THR A 304 -1.82 17.46 -3.05
N TYR A 305 -2.49 17.00 -2.00
CA TYR A 305 -2.11 15.78 -1.28
C TYR A 305 -3.38 15.04 -0.85
N ASN A 306 -3.20 13.81 -0.39
CA ASN A 306 -4.28 12.99 0.13
C ASN A 306 -4.82 13.54 1.46
N THR A 307 -5.87 14.34 1.41
CA THR A 307 -6.48 14.93 2.61
C THR A 307 -7.01 13.87 3.56
N PHE A 308 -7.62 12.80 3.03
CA PHE A 308 -8.18 11.71 3.83
C PHE A 308 -7.12 10.96 4.64
N LEU A 309 -6.00 10.59 4.01
CA LEU A 309 -4.89 9.95 4.72
C LEU A 309 -4.28 10.90 5.77
N ILE A 310 -4.16 12.19 5.46
CA ILE A 310 -3.70 13.18 6.43
C ILE A 310 -4.67 13.28 7.62
N GLU A 311 -5.98 13.29 7.41
CA GLU A 311 -6.96 13.29 8.50
C GLU A 311 -6.83 12.05 9.39
N LYS A 312 -6.64 10.86 8.80
CA LYS A 312 -6.37 9.62 9.54
C LYS A 312 -5.09 9.72 10.38
N ILE A 313 -4.01 10.25 9.82
CA ILE A 313 -2.74 10.45 10.53
C ILE A 313 -2.90 11.50 11.66
N LEU A 314 -3.61 12.60 11.39
CA LEU A 314 -3.90 13.62 12.40
C LEU A 314 -4.71 13.04 13.57
N ASN A 315 -5.63 12.13 13.32
CA ASN A 315 -6.36 11.44 14.39
C ASN A 315 -5.43 10.64 15.31
N ILE A 316 -4.43 9.95 14.75
CA ILE A 316 -3.40 9.25 15.55
C ILE A 316 -2.62 10.25 16.42
N ILE A 317 -2.21 11.38 15.82
CA ILE A 317 -1.47 12.44 16.53
C ILE A 317 -2.29 13.02 17.68
N ILE A 318 -3.56 13.37 17.45
CA ILE A 318 -4.45 13.90 18.49
C ILE A 318 -4.71 12.87 19.59
N LEU A 319 -4.94 11.62 19.20
CA LEU A 319 -5.17 10.54 20.16
C LEU A 319 -3.95 10.31 21.05
N SER A 320 -2.75 10.38 20.50
CA SER A 320 -1.50 10.24 21.26
C SER A 320 -1.31 11.33 22.34
N CYS A 321 -2.03 12.45 22.23
CA CYS A 321 -2.01 13.52 23.22
C CYS A 321 -2.98 13.27 24.40
N GLN A 322 -3.73 12.15 24.40
CA GLN A 322 -4.68 11.81 25.47
C GLN A 322 -4.01 10.94 26.56
N PRO A 323 -4.30 11.16 27.86
CA PRO A 323 -3.63 10.46 28.97
C PRO A 323 -3.75 8.92 28.94
N SER A 324 -4.82 8.37 28.36
CA SER A 324 -5.11 6.93 28.34
C SER A 324 -4.96 6.31 26.95
N CYS A 325 -4.26 6.98 26.04
CA CYS A 325 -4.06 6.44 24.70
C CYS A 325 -3.20 5.16 24.74
N ARG A 326 -3.43 4.29 23.77
CA ARG A 326 -2.66 3.05 23.58
C ARG A 326 -1.83 3.11 22.30
N VAL A 327 -1.40 4.32 21.93
CA VAL A 327 -0.55 4.60 20.79
C VAL A 327 0.89 4.59 21.28
N ARG A 328 1.70 3.66 20.79
CA ARG A 328 3.12 3.59 21.12
C ARG A 328 3.87 4.72 20.41
N LEU A 329 4.98 5.16 21.02
CA LEU A 329 5.83 6.22 20.46
C LEU A 329 6.27 5.93 19.03
N VAL A 330 6.58 4.66 18.74
CA VAL A 330 7.00 4.23 17.40
C VAL A 330 5.93 4.42 16.33
N THR A 331 4.67 4.16 16.68
CA THR A 331 3.52 4.39 15.79
C THR A 331 3.33 5.87 15.53
N LEU A 332 3.45 6.71 16.57
CA LEU A 332 3.39 8.16 16.43
C LEU A 332 4.53 8.71 15.57
N GLU A 333 5.77 8.25 15.79
CA GLU A 333 6.93 8.68 15.00
C GLU A 333 6.76 8.33 13.52
N LEU A 334 6.33 7.11 13.21
CA LEU A 334 6.10 6.67 11.83
C LEU A 334 4.94 7.46 11.19
N ALA A 335 3.87 7.73 11.93
CA ALA A 335 2.77 8.57 11.49
C ALA A 335 3.26 10.00 11.15
N LEU A 336 4.11 10.58 11.98
CA LEU A 336 4.71 11.90 11.74
C LEU A 336 5.66 11.89 10.53
N LYS A 337 6.45 10.84 10.33
CA LYS A 337 7.31 10.68 9.13
C LYS A 337 6.47 10.68 7.85
N LEU A 338 5.40 9.88 7.81
CA LEU A 338 4.47 9.85 6.68
C LEU A 338 3.73 11.18 6.50
N PHE A 339 3.31 11.83 7.59
CA PHE A 339 2.68 13.15 7.55
C PHE A 339 3.58 14.16 6.84
N VAL A 340 4.84 14.29 7.28
CA VAL A 340 5.81 15.22 6.68
C VAL A 340 6.03 14.90 5.21
N GLN A 341 6.18 13.62 4.85
CA GLN A 341 6.36 13.20 3.46
C GLN A 341 5.19 13.61 2.55
N LEU A 342 3.95 13.50 3.04
CA LEU A 342 2.73 13.83 2.28
C LEU A 342 2.54 15.34 2.05
N ILE A 343 3.09 16.18 2.93
CA ILE A 343 2.86 17.64 2.90
C ILE A 343 4.05 18.43 2.37
N MET A 344 5.16 17.76 2.04
CA MET A 344 6.37 18.38 1.52
C MET A 344 6.49 18.10 0.03
N CYS A 345 6.37 19.14 -0.80
CA CYS A 345 6.52 19.05 -2.26
C CYS A 345 7.48 20.13 -2.75
N ASP A 346 8.51 19.77 -3.52
CA ASP A 346 9.56 20.69 -4.01
C ASP A 346 10.19 21.56 -2.89
N GLY A 347 10.38 20.97 -1.69
CA GLY A 347 10.91 21.67 -0.52
C GLY A 347 9.93 22.65 0.15
N LYS A 348 8.67 22.72 -0.32
CA LYS A 348 7.63 23.57 0.24
C LYS A 348 6.63 22.75 1.04
N ASN A 349 6.24 23.31 2.18
CA ASN A 349 5.12 22.80 2.97
C ASN A 349 3.80 23.26 2.31
N ILE A 350 2.98 22.31 1.87
CA ILE A 350 1.69 22.56 1.20
C ILE A 350 0.48 22.30 2.09
N LEU A 351 0.69 22.17 3.41
CA LEU A 351 -0.34 21.86 4.41
C LEU A 351 -1.48 22.89 4.41
N LEU A 352 -2.71 22.41 4.33
CA LEU A 352 -3.92 23.24 4.46
C LEU A 352 -4.05 23.85 5.85
N GLU A 353 -4.63 25.04 5.92
CA GLU A 353 -4.77 25.79 7.18
C GLU A 353 -5.61 25.06 8.23
N SER A 354 -6.64 24.32 7.80
CA SER A 354 -7.44 23.47 8.70
C SER A 354 -6.57 22.41 9.39
N HIS A 355 -5.72 21.72 8.63
CA HIS A 355 -4.83 20.69 9.16
C HIS A 355 -3.71 21.29 10.02
N ARG A 356 -3.22 22.49 9.67
CA ARG A 356 -2.27 23.26 10.48
C ARG A 356 -2.85 23.58 11.86
N SER A 357 -4.10 24.04 11.91
CA SER A 357 -4.82 24.32 13.15
C SER A 357 -4.93 23.06 14.04
N THR A 358 -5.20 21.91 13.43
CA THR A 358 -5.24 20.61 14.13
C THR A 358 -3.90 20.24 14.76
N ILE A 359 -2.78 20.41 14.03
CA ILE A 359 -1.43 20.16 14.57
C ILE A 359 -1.10 21.12 15.72
N GLU A 360 -1.42 22.41 15.60
CA GLU A 360 -1.14 23.36 16.68
C GLU A 360 -1.99 23.07 17.92
N THR A 361 -3.22 22.56 17.72
CA THR A 361 -4.08 22.08 18.80
C THR A 361 -3.45 20.87 19.50
N ALA A 362 -2.98 19.86 18.76
CA ALA A 362 -2.31 18.69 19.33
C ALA A 362 -1.03 19.06 20.10
N LYS A 363 -0.22 19.98 19.56
CA LYS A 363 0.95 20.53 20.24
C LYS A 363 0.59 21.27 21.53
N THR A 364 -0.48 22.05 21.52
CA THR A 364 -0.95 22.77 22.72
C THR A 364 -1.43 21.79 23.79
N GLN A 365 -2.19 20.77 23.39
CA GLN A 365 -2.70 19.72 24.29
C GLN A 365 -1.57 18.91 24.93
N SER A 366 -0.63 18.40 24.13
CA SER A 366 0.54 17.68 24.64
C SER A 366 1.40 18.54 25.56
N THR A 367 1.65 19.80 25.21
CA THR A 367 2.39 20.74 26.08
C THR A 367 1.69 20.97 27.42
N ALA A 368 0.36 21.09 27.42
CA ALA A 368 -0.41 21.25 28.65
C ALA A 368 -0.35 19.98 29.52
N LEU A 369 -0.41 18.80 28.90
CA LEU A 369 -0.28 17.52 29.58
C LEU A 369 1.10 17.35 30.22
N LEU A 370 2.18 17.59 29.47
CA LEU A 370 3.56 17.52 29.97
C LEU A 370 3.80 18.52 31.12
N ARG A 371 3.21 19.71 31.06
CA ARG A 371 3.31 20.71 32.13
C ARG A 371 2.73 20.23 33.45
N ASN A 372 1.68 19.40 33.43
CA ASN A 372 1.11 18.84 34.65
C ASN A 372 2.11 17.87 35.29
N PHE A 373 2.64 16.92 34.51
CA PHE A 373 3.65 15.96 34.97
C PHE A 373 4.92 16.64 35.49
N TYR A 374 5.45 17.61 34.75
CA TYR A 374 6.62 18.39 35.16
C TYR A 374 6.44 19.09 36.51
N LYS A 375 5.21 19.47 36.87
CA LYS A 375 4.92 20.13 38.15
C LYS A 375 4.60 19.15 39.29
N SER A 376 4.11 17.95 38.97
CA SER A 376 3.60 17.00 39.96
C SER A 376 4.57 15.85 40.28
N GLU A 377 5.46 15.51 39.35
CA GLU A 377 6.34 14.34 39.46
C GLU A 377 7.80 14.75 39.46
N GLU A 378 8.48 14.52 40.59
CA GLU A 378 9.88 14.94 40.79
C GLU A 378 10.86 14.23 39.85
N ILE A 379 10.59 12.96 39.49
CA ILE A 379 11.45 12.14 38.62
C ILE A 379 11.14 12.33 37.13
N PHE A 380 10.07 13.07 36.79
CA PHE A 380 9.59 13.14 35.41
C PHE A 380 10.62 13.74 34.47
N LEU A 381 11.30 14.80 34.88
CA LEU A 381 12.27 15.47 34.01
C LEU A 381 13.43 14.55 33.64
N ASP A 382 14.01 13.85 34.63
CA ASP A 382 15.11 12.92 34.41
C ASP A 382 14.69 11.74 33.51
N MET A 383 13.50 11.18 33.74
CA MET A 383 12.94 10.10 32.93
C MET A 383 12.68 10.56 31.49
N PHE A 384 12.08 11.74 31.32
CA PHE A 384 11.77 12.31 30.01
C PHE A 384 13.04 12.63 29.22
N GLU A 385 14.05 13.23 29.84
CA GLU A 385 15.33 13.52 29.18
C GLU A 385 16.06 12.24 28.77
N HIS A 386 16.02 11.20 29.61
CA HIS A 386 16.59 9.90 29.28
C HIS A 386 15.92 9.27 28.06
N GLU A 387 14.58 9.18 28.06
CA GLU A 387 13.82 8.64 26.93
C GLU A 387 14.01 9.45 25.66
N TYR A 388 14.03 10.79 25.76
CA TYR A 388 14.27 11.67 24.63
C TYR A 388 15.67 11.47 24.04
N CYS A 389 16.69 11.33 24.90
CA CYS A 389 18.05 11.04 24.45
C CYS A 389 18.12 9.69 23.75
N ASP A 390 17.48 8.66 24.31
CA ASP A 390 17.43 7.33 23.73
C ASP A 390 16.77 7.32 22.34
N MET A 391 15.64 8.01 22.21
CA MET A 391 14.94 8.17 20.92
C MET A 391 15.76 8.98 19.90
N SER A 392 16.60 9.90 20.36
CA SER A 392 17.42 10.75 19.49
C SER A 392 18.74 10.10 19.02
N LYS A 393 19.11 8.92 19.54
CA LYS A 393 20.38 8.24 19.21
C LYS A 393 20.45 7.73 17.77
N GLY A 394 19.31 7.50 17.13
CA GLY A 394 19.25 7.00 15.76
C GLY A 394 17.91 7.33 15.11
N SER A 395 17.89 7.41 13.77
CA SER A 395 16.62 7.50 13.06
C SER A 395 15.86 6.19 13.16
N LEU A 396 14.53 6.24 13.34
CA LEU A 396 13.69 5.05 13.27
C LEU A 396 13.95 4.24 11.99
N ASN A 397 14.44 3.01 12.17
CA ASN A 397 14.55 2.02 11.12
C ASN A 397 13.26 1.21 11.06
N VAL A 398 12.49 1.41 9.99
CA VAL A 398 11.17 0.76 9.82
C VAL A 398 11.33 -0.75 9.58
N GLU A 399 12.48 -1.20 9.07
CA GLU A 399 12.79 -2.64 8.91
C GLU A 399 12.84 -3.38 10.25
N TRP A 400 13.10 -2.68 11.35
CA TRP A 400 13.17 -3.30 12.68
C TRP A 400 11.81 -3.38 13.38
N LEU A 401 10.77 -2.79 12.78
CA LEU A 401 9.42 -2.74 13.34
C LEU A 401 8.56 -3.93 12.91
N CYS A 402 8.98 -4.57 11.84
CA CYS A 402 8.31 -5.69 11.24
C CYS A 402 9.22 -6.91 11.48
#